data_AF-A0A5D4RYV8-F1
#
_entry.id   AF-A0A5D4RYV8-F1
#
_cell.length_a   1.000
_cell.length_b   1.000
_cell.length_c   1.000
_cell.angle_alpha   90.00
_cell.angle_beta   90.00
_cell.angle_gamma   90.00
#
_symmetry.space_group_name_H-M   'P 1'
#
loop_
_entity.id
_entity.type
_entity.pdbx_description
1 polymer ?
#
loop_
_entity_poly.entity_id
_entity_poly.type
_entity_poly.pdbx_seq_one_letter_code
_entity_poly.pdbx_strand_id
1 'polypeptide(L)'
;MPNTLPPWFWIAYYIFLAVTIGVAIYNVSTRKTRRLSLLVIWVSITVPIVSILNSIVAPAELNEFQHLVTELQQGSLWAWYASSGYLFLTVWWILLLLKIIERQKKLVTR
;
A
#
# COMPACT_ATOMS: atom_id res chain seq x y z
N MET A 1 15.84 -23.52 1.73
CA MET A 1 16.12 -22.22 1.07
C MET A 1 15.17 -21.23 1.71
N PRO A 2 15.56 -20.00 2.08
CA PRO A 2 14.58 -19.06 2.61
C PRO A 2 13.58 -18.77 1.48
N ASN A 3 12.31 -19.10 1.70
CA ASN A 3 11.25 -19.02 0.69
C ASN A 3 10.79 -17.57 0.47
N THR A 4 11.71 -16.63 0.25
CA THR A 4 11.37 -15.21 0.03
C THR A 4 10.90 -14.95 -1.40
N LEU A 5 10.06 -13.93 -1.57
CA LEU A 5 9.70 -13.44 -2.91
C LEU A 5 10.95 -12.97 -3.69
N PRO A 6 10.94 -13.08 -5.04
CA PRO A 6 12.05 -12.63 -5.86
C PRO A 6 12.45 -11.17 -5.58
N PRO A 7 13.75 -10.80 -5.67
CA PRO A 7 14.21 -9.45 -5.35
C PRO A 7 13.51 -8.33 -6.13
N TRP A 8 13.10 -8.59 -7.38
CA TRP A 8 12.38 -7.62 -8.20
C TRP A 8 11.03 -7.20 -7.58
N PHE A 9 10.37 -8.10 -6.84
CA PHE A 9 9.11 -7.80 -6.17
C PHE A 9 9.32 -6.73 -5.09
N TRP A 10 10.35 -6.90 -4.27
CA TRP A 10 10.71 -5.95 -3.22
C TRP A 10 11.11 -4.59 -3.79
N ILE A 11 11.88 -4.57 -4.88
CA ILE A 11 12.23 -3.32 -5.57
C ILE A 11 10.97 -2.59 -6.04
N ALA A 12 10.06 -3.29 -6.73
CA ALA A 12 8.80 -2.70 -7.19
C ALA A 12 7.93 -2.19 -6.02
N TYR A 13 7.88 -2.96 -4.93
CA TYR A 13 7.14 -2.61 -3.72
C TYR A 13 7.66 -1.32 -3.07
N TYR A 14 8.97 -1.19 -2.89
CA TYR A 14 9.54 0.03 -2.30
C TYR A 14 9.37 1.26 -3.20
N ILE A 15 9.48 1.09 -4.53
CA ILE A 15 9.19 2.17 -5.48
C ILE A 15 7.73 2.61 -5.36
N PHE A 16 6.79 1.65 -5.31
CA PHE A 16 5.36 1.94 -5.13
C PHE A 16 5.09 2.73 -3.85
N LEU A 17 5.72 2.36 -2.73
CA LEU A 17 5.60 3.10 -1.47
C LEU A 17 6.17 4.51 -1.57
N ALA A 18 7.36 4.67 -2.15
CA ALA A 18 8.01 5.96 -2.33
C ALA A 18 7.15 6.92 -3.17
N VAL A 19 6.60 6.42 -4.29
CA VAL A 19 5.69 7.19 -5.14
C VAL A 19 4.40 7.53 -4.40
N THR A 20 3.82 6.58 -3.65
CA THR A 20 2.59 6.80 -2.87
C THR A 20 2.76 7.92 -1.85
N ILE A 21 3.86 7.89 -1.10
CA ILE A 21 4.19 8.92 -0.11
C ILE A 21 4.40 10.28 -0.81
N GLY A 22 5.18 10.31 -1.89
CA GLY A 22 5.43 11.55 -2.65
C GLY A 22 4.15 12.20 -3.18
N VAL A 23 3.26 11.41 -3.79
CA VAL A 23 1.97 11.89 -4.30
C VAL A 23 1.05 12.32 -3.15
N ALA A 24 1.04 11.59 -2.03
CA ALA A 24 0.25 11.95 -0.87
C ALA A 24 0.70 13.30 -0.28
N ILE A 25 2.02 13.54 -0.14
CA ILE A 25 2.60 14.82 0.30
C ILE A 25 2.19 15.95 -0.64
N TYR A 26 2.28 15.75 -1.96
CA TYR A 26 1.82 16.75 -2.94
C TYR A 26 0.33 17.08 -2.76
N ASN A 27 -0.52 16.07 -2.55
CA ASN A 27 -1.95 16.25 -2.31
C ASN A 27 -2.27 16.94 -0.96
N VAL A 28 -1.45 16.75 0.08
CA VAL A 28 -1.55 17.53 1.34
C VAL A 28 -1.30 19.01 1.06
N SER A 29 -0.25 19.32 0.30
CA SER A 29 0.16 20.70 -0.02
C SER A 29 -0.93 21.46 -0.78
N THR A 30 -1.65 20.79 -1.68
CA THR A 30 -2.73 21.40 -2.47
C THR A 30 -4.08 21.55 -1.72
N ARG A 31 -4.13 21.23 -0.42
CA ARG A 31 -5.28 21.34 0.53
C ARG A 31 -6.61 20.68 0.13
N LYS A 32 -6.76 20.14 -1.08
CA LYS A 32 -8.03 19.57 -1.58
C LYS A 32 -8.45 18.27 -0.89
N THR A 33 -7.52 17.51 -0.32
CA THR A 33 -7.80 16.21 0.35
C THR A 33 -6.93 15.98 1.58
N ARG A 34 -6.68 17.02 2.40
CA ARG A 34 -5.70 16.97 3.51
C ARG A 34 -5.90 15.80 4.49
N ARG A 35 -7.13 15.53 4.93
CA ARG A 35 -7.41 14.42 5.88
C ARG A 35 -7.12 13.04 5.27
N LEU A 36 -7.56 12.83 4.03
CA LEU A 36 -7.36 11.56 3.32
C LEU A 36 -5.87 11.32 3.03
N SER A 37 -5.15 12.36 2.61
CA SER A 37 -3.71 12.25 2.32
C SER A 37 -2.87 11.97 3.57
N LEU A 38 -3.23 12.54 4.73
CA LEU A 38 -2.57 12.19 5.99
C LEU A 38 -2.78 10.72 6.37
N LEU A 39 -3.99 10.19 6.15
CA LEU A 39 -4.31 8.77 6.37
C LEU A 39 -3.51 7.88 5.41
N VAL A 40 -3.38 8.26 4.14
CA VAL A 40 -2.57 7.54 3.15
C VAL A 40 -1.10 7.48 3.57
N ILE A 41 -0.53 8.61 4.00
CA ILE A 41 0.86 8.63 4.51
C ILE A 41 1.00 7.67 5.69
N TRP A 42 0.11 7.77 6.68
CA TRP A 42 0.13 6.90 7.85
C TRP A 42 0.08 5.42 7.46
N VAL A 43 -0.91 5.01 6.67
CA VAL A 43 -1.10 3.62 6.23
C VAL A 43 0.09 3.14 5.38
N SER A 44 0.62 3.98 4.49
CA SER A 44 1.75 3.63 3.62
C SER A 44 3.05 3.39 4.37
N ILE A 45 3.18 3.86 5.62
CA ILE A 45 4.36 3.64 6.46
C ILE A 45 4.11 2.47 7.43
N THR A 46 2.97 2.49 8.09
CA THR A 46 2.65 1.54 9.17
C THR A 46 2.36 0.13 8.66
N VAL A 47 1.70 -0.01 7.52
CA VAL A 47 1.40 -1.33 6.92
C VAL A 47 2.67 -2.10 6.54
N PRO A 48 3.64 -1.50 5.81
CA PRO A 48 4.92 -2.17 5.57
C PRO A 48 5.67 -2.55 6.84
N ILE A 49 5.70 -1.66 7.85
CA ILE A 49 6.40 -1.93 9.11
C ILE A 49 5.77 -3.13 9.82
N VAL A 50 4.45 -3.14 9.98
CA VAL A 50 3.73 -4.25 10.61
C VAL A 50 3.93 -5.54 9.83
N SER A 51 3.91 -5.48 8.50
CA SER A 51 4.12 -6.65 7.65
C SER A 51 5.55 -7.20 7.75
N ILE A 52 6.56 -6.33 7.76
CA ILE A 52 7.97 -6.73 7.93
C ILE A 52 8.19 -7.36 9.30
N LEU A 53 7.71 -6.73 10.36
CA LEU A 53 7.89 -7.23 11.74
C LEU A 53 7.30 -8.63 11.93
N ASN A 54 6.12 -8.90 11.37
CA ASN A 54 5.50 -10.23 11.47
C ASN A 54 6.15 -11.24 10.50
N SER A 55 6.64 -10.78 9.35
CA SER A 55 7.35 -11.66 8.40
C SER A 55 8.69 -12.16 8.94
N ILE A 56 9.34 -11.46 9.87
CA ILE A 56 10.59 -11.92 10.54
C ILE A 56 10.32 -13.13 11.44
N VAL A 57 9.13 -13.22 12.02
CA VAL A 57 8.73 -14.32 12.93
C VAL A 57 8.03 -15.45 12.16
N ALA A 58 7.92 -15.33 10.83
CA ALA A 58 7.23 -16.29 10.00
C ALA A 58 7.90 -17.68 10.04
N PRO A 59 7.12 -18.77 10.00
CA PRO A 59 7.66 -20.12 9.87
C PRO A 59 8.54 -20.25 8.62
N ALA A 60 9.71 -20.88 8.76
CA ALA A 60 10.70 -21.01 7.67
C ALA A 60 10.19 -21.76 6.42
N GLU A 61 9.07 -22.47 6.54
CA GLU A 61 8.44 -23.24 5.47
C GLU A 61 7.53 -22.39 4.57
N LEU A 62 7.04 -21.23 5.06
CA LEU A 62 6.11 -20.37 4.33
C LEU A 62 6.83 -19.17 3.71
N ASN A 63 6.44 -18.80 2.50
CA ASN A 63 6.78 -17.49 1.93
C ASN A 63 6.03 -16.38 2.68
N GLU A 64 6.55 -15.14 2.68
CA GLU A 64 5.92 -13.99 3.36
C GLU A 64 4.46 -13.78 2.92
N PHE A 65 4.15 -13.98 1.64
CA PHE A 65 2.78 -13.90 1.13
C PHE A 65 1.90 -15.04 1.67
N GLN A 66 2.40 -16.26 1.68
CA GLN A 66 1.68 -17.42 2.20
C GLN A 66 1.43 -17.29 3.71
N HIS A 67 2.40 -16.76 4.44
CA HIS A 67 2.27 -16.46 5.86
C HIS A 67 1.17 -15.43 6.11
N LEU A 68 1.15 -14.32 5.36
CA LEU A 68 0.09 -13.31 5.45
C LEU A 68 -1.30 -13.90 5.18
N VAL A 69 -1.46 -14.72 4.13
CA VAL A 69 -2.75 -15.36 3.80
C VAL A 69 -3.18 -16.33 4.88
N THR A 70 -2.26 -17.12 5.43
CA THR A 70 -2.53 -18.08 6.50
C THR A 70 -2.99 -17.35 7.76
N GLU A 71 -2.29 -16.29 8.16
CA GLU A 71 -2.62 -15.47 9.33
C GLU A 71 -3.93 -14.70 9.14
N LEU A 72 -4.24 -14.27 7.92
CA LEU A 72 -5.53 -13.65 7.59
C LEU A 72 -6.68 -14.64 7.77
N GLN A 73 -6.53 -15.88 7.29
CA GLN A 73 -7.51 -16.95 7.47
C GLN A 73 -7.69 -17.32 8.94
N GLN A 74 -6.62 -17.28 9.73
CA GLN A 74 -6.65 -17.50 11.18
C GLN A 74 -7.25 -16.32 11.96
N GLY A 75 -7.58 -15.20 11.29
CA GLY A 75 -8.19 -14.03 11.92
C GLY A 75 -7.20 -13.13 12.66
N SER A 76 -5.91 -13.23 12.35
CA SER A 76 -4.86 -12.45 13.00
C SER A 76 -5.03 -10.95 12.75
N LEU A 77 -5.03 -10.15 13.82
CA LEU A 77 -5.32 -8.70 13.74
C LEU A 77 -4.32 -7.95 12.85
N TRP A 78 -3.04 -8.35 12.87
CA TRP A 78 -2.02 -7.72 12.05
C TRP A 78 -2.22 -8.01 10.57
N ALA A 79 -2.66 -9.23 10.22
CA ALA A 79 -2.93 -9.63 8.85
C ALA A 79 -4.16 -8.89 8.31
N TRP A 80 -5.24 -8.78 9.10
CA TRP A 80 -6.39 -7.94 8.74
C TRP A 80 -6.01 -6.47 8.55
N TYR A 81 -5.18 -5.94 9.44
CA TYR A 81 -4.68 -4.58 9.34
C TYR A 81 -3.84 -4.37 8.06
N ALA A 82 -2.90 -5.26 7.79
CA ALA A 82 -2.04 -5.19 6.61
C ALA A 82 -2.86 -5.32 5.32
N SER A 83 -3.74 -6.33 5.23
CA SER A 83 -4.59 -6.57 4.06
C SER A 83 -5.56 -5.41 3.80
N SER A 84 -6.23 -4.89 4.82
CA SER A 84 -7.12 -3.73 4.66
C SER A 84 -6.35 -2.46 4.29
N GLY A 85 -5.13 -2.29 4.83
CA GLY A 85 -4.23 -1.20 4.47
C GLY A 85 -3.79 -1.25 3.01
N TYR A 86 -3.38 -2.41 2.50
CA TYR A 86 -3.06 -2.59 1.09
C TYR A 86 -4.27 -2.32 0.20
N LEU A 87 -5.46 -2.86 0.55
CA LEU A 87 -6.70 -2.60 -0.17
C LEU A 87 -7.04 -1.11 -0.22
N PHE A 88 -6.89 -0.40 0.90
CA PHE A 88 -7.11 1.04 0.99
C PHE A 88 -6.17 1.81 0.05
N LEU A 89 -4.88 1.48 0.03
CA LEU A 89 -3.92 2.12 -0.89
C LEU A 89 -4.29 1.87 -2.35
N THR A 90 -4.73 0.66 -2.71
CA THR A 90 -5.19 0.33 -4.06
C THR A 90 -6.41 1.17 -4.45
N VAL A 91 -7.43 1.25 -3.60
CA VAL A 91 -8.63 2.06 -3.85
C VAL A 91 -8.27 3.54 -4.00
N TRP A 92 -7.38 4.05 -3.15
CA TRP A 92 -6.94 5.44 -3.24
C TRP A 92 -6.24 5.75 -4.58
N TRP A 93 -5.37 4.86 -5.05
CA TRP A 93 -4.72 4.99 -6.35
C TRP A 93 -5.74 4.98 -7.51
N ILE A 94 -6.73 4.09 -7.48
CA ILE A 94 -7.79 4.05 -8.49
C ILE A 94 -8.55 5.38 -8.53
N LEU A 95 -8.99 5.90 -7.37
CA LEU A 95 -9.69 7.18 -7.28
C LEU A 95 -8.82 8.35 -7.78
N LEU A 96 -7.53 8.33 -7.48
CA LEU A 96 -6.59 9.34 -7.94
C LEU A 96 -6.43 9.31 -9.46
N LEU A 97 -6.28 8.14 -10.06
CA LEU A 97 -6.17 7.96 -11.51
C LEU A 97 -7.45 8.39 -12.24
N LEU A 98 -8.62 7.98 -11.75
CA LEU A 98 -9.91 8.40 -12.31
C LEU A 98 -10.06 9.92 -12.31
N LYS A 99 -9.68 10.58 -11.21
CA LYS A 99 -9.71 12.04 -11.09
C LYS A 99 -8.74 12.74 -12.05
N ILE A 100 -7.59 12.14 -12.34
CA ILE A 100 -6.65 12.66 -13.34
C ILE A 100 -7.27 12.55 -14.75
N ILE A 101 -7.82 11.39 -15.09
CA ILE A 101 -8.46 11.13 -16.38
C ILE A 101 -9.63 12.11 -16.62
N GLU A 102 -10.48 12.33 -15.62
CA GLU A 102 -11.59 13.30 -15.70
C GLU A 102 -11.11 14.73 -15.94
N ARG A 103 -10.03 15.15 -15.27
CA ARG A 103 -9.45 16.49 -15.49
C ARG A 103 -8.90 16.65 -16.90
N GLN A 104 -8.24 15.63 -17.43
CA GLN A 104 -7.71 15.65 -18.80
C GLN A 104 -8.84 15.75 -19.83
N LYS A 105 -9.92 14.98 -19.68
CA LYS A 105 -11.10 15.07 -20.56
C LYS A 105 -11.66 16.49 -20.61
N LYS A 106 -11.82 17.14 -19.46
CA LYS A 106 -12.34 18.53 -19.37
C LYS A 106 -11.45 19.57 -20.06
N LEU A 107 -10.13 19.34 -20.11
CA LEU A 107 -9.18 20.24 -20.77
C LEU A 107 -9.19 20.08 -22.29
N VAL A 108 -9.48 18.87 -22.81
CA VAL A 108 -9.52 18.59 -24.26
C VAL A 108 -10.83 19.03 -24.90
N THR A 109 -11.96 19.00 -24.19
CA THR A 109 -13.27 19.45 -24.70
C THR A 109 -13.50 20.97 -24.63
N ARG A 110 -12.51 21.76 -24.22
CA ARG A 110 -12.61 23.22 -24.08
C ARG A 110 -11.75 23.91 -25.13
#